data_AF-A0A662LZP4-F1
#
_entry.id   AF-A0A662LZP4-F1
#
_cell.length_a   1.000
_cell.length_b   1.000
_cell.length_c   1.000
_cell.angle_alpha   90.00
_cell.angle_beta   90.00
_cell.angle_gamma   90.00
#
_symmetry.space_group_name_H-M   'P 1'
#
loop_
_entity.id
_entity.type
_entity.pdbx_description
1 polymer ?
#
loop_
_entity_poly.entity_id
_entity_poly.type
_entity_poly.pdbx_seq_one_letter_code
_entity_poly.pdbx_strand_id
1 'polypeptide(L)' 'MDVLHTWHSKETCMGCTRLRITPDGRAYPCIYRGSETIDLLDDPEKGILEANNLRRPFWR' A
#
# COMPACT_ATOMS: atom_id res chain seq x y z
N MET A 1 -5.22 -24.68 15.16
CA MET A 1 -5.40 -24.21 13.77
C MET A 1 -5.77 -22.77 13.92
N ASP A 2 -4.78 -21.90 13.98
CA ASP A 2 -4.96 -20.53 14.45
C ASP A 2 -4.64 -19.58 13.30
N VAL A 3 -5.60 -19.46 12.39
CA VAL A 3 -5.54 -18.47 11.31
C VAL A 3 -6.49 -17.33 11.67
N LEU A 4 -6.09 -16.55 12.68
CA LEU A 4 -6.65 -15.22 12.88
C LEU A 4 -5.90 -14.27 11.94
N HIS A 5 -6.43 -14.13 10.71
CA HIS A 5 -5.99 -13.04 9.84
C HIS A 5 -6.47 -11.70 10.42
N THR A 6 -5.74 -11.20 11.40
CA THR A 6 -5.84 -9.82 11.85
C THR A 6 -5.17 -8.95 10.78
N TRP A 7 -5.87 -8.74 9.66
CA TRP A 7 -5.45 -7.86 8.56
C TRP A 7 -5.14 -6.41 9.02
N HIS A 8 -5.49 -6.08 10.26
CA HIS A 8 -5.31 -4.80 10.93
C HIS A 8 -4.39 -4.87 12.17
N SER A 9 -3.73 -6.00 12.44
CA SER A 9 -2.77 -6.07 13.55
C SER A 9 -1.53 -5.24 13.25
N LYS A 10 -0.94 -4.67 14.31
CA LYS A 10 0.31 -3.94 14.20
C LYS A 10 1.42 -4.83 13.64
N GLU A 11 1.44 -6.11 13.99
CA GLU A 11 2.42 -7.08 13.49
C GLU A 11 2.32 -7.23 11.97
N THR A 12 1.10 -7.33 11.44
CA THR A 12 0.86 -7.48 9.99
C THR A 12 1.32 -6.25 9.22
N CYS A 13 1.02 -5.05 9.71
CA CYS A 13 1.41 -3.82 9.02
C CYS A 13 2.91 -3.55 9.09
N MET A 14 3.58 -3.89 10.19
CA MET A 14 5.03 -3.77 10.31
C MET A 14 5.78 -4.68 9.32
N GLY A 15 5.19 -5.84 8.99
CA GLY A 15 5.73 -6.76 7.99
C GLY A 15 5.19 -6.57 6.57
N CYS A 16 4.33 -5.58 6.32
CA CYS A 16 3.63 -5.46 5.05
C CYS A 16 4.56 -4.97 3.91
N THR A 17 4.65 -5.76 2.85
CA THR A 17 5.43 -5.46 1.63
C THR A 17 4.56 -5.21 0.40
N ARG A 18 3.24 -5.14 0.55
CA ARG A 18 2.31 -5.05 -0.58
C ARG A 18 2.09 -3.60 -1.01
N LEU A 19 2.08 -3.38 -2.31
CA LEU A 19 1.45 -2.25 -2.96
C LEU A 19 0.17 -2.74 -3.63
N ARG A 20 -0.89 -1.94 -3.62
CA ARG A 20 -2.13 -2.25 -4.34
C ARG A 20 -2.24 -1.34 -5.55
N ILE A 21 -2.50 -1.93 -6.71
CA ILE A 21 -2.78 -1.20 -7.95
C ILE A 21 -4.26 -1.38 -8.28
N THR A 22 -4.91 -0.31 -8.73
CA THR A 22 -6.32 -0.32 -9.12
C THR A 22 -6.48 -0.09 -10.63
N PRO A 23 -7.61 -0.50 -11.24
CA PRO A 23 -7.81 -0.42 -12.69
C PRO A 23 -7.78 0.99 -13.28
N ASP A 24 -8.02 2.02 -12.46
CA ASP A 24 -7.91 3.43 -12.81
C ASP A 24 -6.45 3.93 -12.86
N GLY A 25 -5.47 3.02 -12.76
CA GLY A 25 -4.06 3.36 -12.90
C GLY A 25 -3.44 3.97 -11.65
N ARG A 26 -4.05 3.79 -10.47
CA ARG A 26 -3.53 4.32 -9.21
C ARG A 26 -2.81 3.26 -8.37
N ALA A 27 -1.69 3.64 -7.76
CA ALA A 27 -1.00 2.86 -6.74
C ALA A 27 -1.37 3.36 -5.34
N TYR A 28 -1.67 2.41 -4.46
CA TYR A 28 -1.91 2.60 -3.04
C TYR A 28 -0.74 2.01 -2.25
N PRO A 29 0.06 2.85 -1.55
CA PRO A 29 1.08 2.42 -0.61
C PRO A 29 0.52 1.62 0.56
N CYS A 30 -0.74 1.87 0.92
CA CYS A 30 -1.48 1.18 1.96
C CYS A 30 -2.96 1.12 1.59
N ILE A 31 -3.60 -0.04 1.75
CA ILE A 31 -5.03 -0.24 1.48
C ILE A 31 -5.94 0.60 2.39
N TYR A 32 -5.46 1.01 3.57
CA TYR A 32 -6.23 1.77 4.56
C TYR A 32 -6.03 3.29 4.45
N ARG A 33 -5.16 3.76 3.55
CA ARG A 33 -4.83 5.18 3.39
C ARG A 33 -5.22 5.65 1.99
N GLY A 34 -6.52 5.77 1.78
CA GLY A 34 -7.11 6.13 0.48
C GLY A 34 -6.78 7.55 0.00
N SER A 35 -6.22 8.42 0.85
CA SER A 35 -5.81 9.78 0.48
C SER A 35 -4.42 9.85 -0.17
N GLU A 36 -3.58 8.83 -0.04
CA GLU A 36 -2.18 8.83 -0.51
C GLU A 36 -2.01 7.93 -1.74
N THR A 37 -2.74 8.23 -2.82
CA THR A 37 -2.63 7.47 -4.08
C THR A 37 -1.64 8.14 -5.03
N ILE A 38 -0.87 7.33 -5.74
CA ILE A 38 0.04 7.78 -6.80
C ILE A 38 -0.55 7.42 -8.16
N ASP A 39 -0.51 8.36 -9.10
CA ASP A 39 -0.89 8.12 -10.49
C ASP A 39 0.23 7.38 -11.23
N LEU A 40 -0.10 6.31 -11.93
CA LEU A 40 0.83 5.50 -12.71
C LEU A 40 0.69 5.71 -14.23
N LEU A 41 -0.29 6.49 -14.70
CA LEU A 41 -0.61 6.56 -16.13
C LEU A 41 0.48 7.28 -16.94
N ASP A 42 1.17 8.25 -16.34
CA ASP A 42 2.21 9.04 -17.01
C ASP A 42 3.58 8.34 -17.01
N ASP A 43 4.01 7.81 -15.86
CA ASP A 43 5.29 7.11 -15.67
C ASP A 43 5.15 6.01 -14.61
N PRO A 44 4.81 4.77 -15.04
CA PRO A 44 4.54 3.67 -14.12
C PRO A 44 5.73 3.29 -13.24
N GLU A 45 6.95 3.37 -13.78
CA GLU A 45 8.16 2.96 -13.05
C GLU A 45 8.43 3.94 -11.91
N LYS A 46 8.45 5.23 -12.23
CA LYS A 46 8.60 6.29 -11.23
C LYS A 46 7.48 6.25 -10.20
N GLY A 47 6.23 6.07 -10.64
CA GLY A 47 5.06 5.99 -9.76
C GLY A 47 5.12 4.82 -8.78
N ILE A 48 5.61 3.65 -9.21
CA ILE A 48 5.82 2.49 -8.33
C ILE A 48 6.91 2.78 -7.30
N LEU A 49 8.02 3.40 -7.71
CA LEU A 49 9.11 3.80 -6.81
C LEU A 49 8.63 4.79 -5.75
N GLU A 50 7.84 5.79 -6.16
CA GLU A 50 7.25 6.76 -5.26
C GLU A 50 6.28 6.10 -4.27
N ALA A 51 5.36 5.25 -4.76
CA ALA A 51 4.44 4.51 -3.92
C ALA A 51 5.17 3.62 -2.91
N ASN A 52 6.30 3.02 -3.31
CA ASN A 52 7.14 2.22 -2.43
C ASN A 52 7.79 3.06 -1.30
N ASN A 53 8.24 4.28 -1.61
CA ASN A 53 8.85 5.19 -0.64
C ASN A 53 7.83 5.77 0.37
N LEU A 54 6.56 5.82 -0.01
CA LEU A 54 5.47 6.29 0.85
C LEU A 54 4.91 5.21 1.78
N ARG A 55 5.39 3.97 1.70
CA ARG A 55 4.92 2.87 2.55
C ARG A 55 5.21 3.17 4.02
N ARG A 56 4.14 3.25 4.81
CA ARG A 56 4.21 3.33 6.26
C ARG A 56 3.02 2.63 6.91
N PRO A 57 3.14 2.21 8.18
CA PRO A 57 2.01 1.63 8.90
C PRO A 57 0.81 2.57 8.92
N PHE A 58 -0.40 2.03 8.87
CA PHE A 58 -1.62 2.84 8.69
C PHE A 58 -1.86 3.87 9.82
N TRP A 59 -1.31 3.61 11.01
CA TRP A 59 -1.43 4.47 12.19
C TRP A 59 -0.34 5.56 12.31
N ARG A 60 0.61 5.61 11.37
CA ARG A 60 1.58 6.71 11.26
C ARG A 60 1.06 7.73 10.25
#